data_AF-A0A957Q4U3-F1
#
_entry.id   AF-A0A957Q4U3-F1
#
_cell.length_a   1.000
_cell.length_b   1.000
_cell.length_c   1.000
_cell.angle_alpha   90.00
_cell.angle_beta   90.00
_cell.angle_gamma   90.00
#
_symmetry.space_group_name_H-M   'P 1'
#
loop_
_entity.id
_entity.type
_entity.pdbx_description
1 polymer ?
#
loop_
_entity_poly.entity_id
_entity_poly.type
_entity_poly.pdbx_seq_one_letter_code
_entity_poly.pdbx_strand_id
1 'polypeptide(L)'
;PVIAFGGGGALDTIVPGLTGELFANQEWESLHAVLANFRPHDYDPAACRHQAEQFDEYLFRQRLLTYLDEVMGGAPAKLKAMPTPQFQPAPPLSSMKGSALASTLRAAVHPTTDNA
;
A
#
# COMPACT_ATOMS: atom_id res chain seq x y z
N PRO A 1 -13.25 7.13 0.74
CA PRO A 1 -12.70 5.95 1.45
C PRO A 1 -12.60 4.73 0.52
N VAL A 2 -11.76 3.74 0.85
CA VAL A 2 -11.57 2.50 0.08
C VAL A 2 -11.69 1.28 0.98
N ILE A 3 -12.35 0.21 0.53
CA ILE A 3 -12.24 -1.11 1.17
C ILE A 3 -11.26 -1.95 0.33
N ALA A 4 -10.21 -2.48 0.94
CA ALA A 4 -9.23 -3.30 0.22
C ALA A 4 -8.81 -4.54 1.01
N PHE A 5 -8.23 -5.50 0.31
CA PHE A 5 -7.58 -6.62 0.97
C PHE A 5 -6.35 -6.12 1.74
N GLY A 6 -6.16 -6.61 2.96
CA GLY A 6 -5.05 -6.26 3.86
C GLY A 6 -3.70 -6.86 3.43
N GLY A 7 -3.28 -6.59 2.19
CA GLY A 7 -2.01 -7.05 1.65
C GLY A 7 -1.39 -6.07 0.67
N GLY A 8 -0.07 -6.17 0.48
CA GLY A 8 0.69 -5.29 -0.41
C GLY A 8 0.53 -3.81 -0.06
N GLY A 9 0.54 -2.94 -1.08
CA GLY A 9 0.49 -1.48 -0.89
C GLY A 9 -0.81 -0.94 -0.26
N ALA A 10 -1.86 -1.74 -0.11
CA ALA A 10 -3.05 -1.34 0.64
C ALA A 10 -2.74 -1.11 2.12
N LEU A 11 -1.82 -1.90 2.70
CA LEU A 11 -1.38 -1.76 4.09
C LEU A 11 -0.62 -0.44 4.33
N ASP A 12 0.05 0.07 3.31
CA ASP A 12 0.81 1.32 3.38
C ASP A 12 -0.05 2.56 3.16
N THR A 13 -1.14 2.41 2.40
CA THR A 13 -1.91 3.56 1.88
C THR A 13 -3.23 3.79 2.62
N ILE A 14 -3.86 2.75 3.15
CA ILE A 14 -5.15 2.83 3.84
C ILE A 14 -4.95 2.92 5.35
N VAL A 15 -5.64 3.88 5.97
CA VAL A 15 -5.72 4.03 7.42
C VAL A 15 -7.13 3.57 7.84
N PRO A 16 -7.27 2.38 8.46
CA PRO A 16 -8.56 1.85 8.90
C PRO A 16 -9.35 2.85 9.75
N GLY A 17 -10.64 3.00 9.46
CA GLY A 17 -11.54 3.96 10.13
C GLY A 17 -11.34 5.44 9.76
N LEU A 18 -10.33 5.79 8.95
CA LEU A 18 -10.08 7.17 8.53
C LEU A 18 -10.15 7.37 7.02
N THR A 19 -9.52 6.49 6.25
CA THR A 19 -9.47 6.59 4.78
C THR A 19 -10.01 5.35 4.08
N GLY A 20 -10.44 4.36 4.86
CA GLY A 20 -10.96 3.11 4.35
C GLY A 20 -11.00 2.02 5.40
N GLU A 21 -11.19 0.79 4.96
CA GLU A 21 -11.10 -0.42 5.76
C GLU A 21 -10.30 -1.49 5.03
N LEU A 22 -9.70 -2.40 5.80
CA LEU A 22 -9.02 -3.57 5.27
C LEU A 22 -9.76 -4.84 5.67
N PHE A 23 -9.85 -5.81 4.76
CA PHE A 23 -10.33 -7.16 5.06
C PHE A 23 -9.18 -8.18 4.97
N ALA A 24 -9.19 -9.17 5.87
CA ALA A 24 -7.99 -9.95 6.18
C ALA A 24 -7.76 -11.18 5.27
N ASN A 25 -8.83 -11.79 4.76
CA ASN A 25 -8.75 -13.01 3.94
C ASN A 25 -9.32 -12.73 2.55
N GLN A 26 -8.73 -13.27 1.47
CA GLN A 26 -9.26 -13.15 0.10
C GLN A 26 -10.50 -14.04 -0.15
N GLU A 27 -11.41 -14.07 0.81
CA GLU A 27 -12.66 -14.81 0.80
C GLU A 27 -13.83 -13.85 0.89
N TRP A 28 -14.97 -14.21 0.29
CA TRP A 28 -16.13 -13.32 0.19
C TRP A 28 -16.72 -13.00 1.56
N GLU A 29 -16.67 -13.94 2.52
CA GLU A 29 -17.14 -13.75 3.90
C GLU A 29 -16.38 -12.63 4.60
N SER A 30 -15.07 -12.55 4.38
CA SER A 30 -14.22 -11.52 4.99
C SER A 30 -14.57 -10.13 4.44
N LEU A 31 -14.84 -10.02 3.14
CA LEU A 31 -15.28 -8.77 2.53
C LEU A 31 -16.69 -8.39 2.99
N HIS A 32 -17.60 -9.36 3.06
CA HIS A 32 -18.98 -9.15 3.52
C HIS A 32 -19.03 -8.61 4.95
N ALA A 33 -18.21 -9.14 5.86
CA ALA A 33 -18.15 -8.67 7.24
C ALA A 33 -17.79 -7.18 7.37
N VAL A 34 -16.89 -6.69 6.51
CA VAL A 34 -16.52 -5.27 6.45
C VAL A 34 -17.65 -4.45 5.81
N LEU A 35 -18.20 -4.90 4.67
CA LEU A 35 -19.28 -4.21 3.97
C LEU A 35 -20.54 -4.02 4.83
N ALA A 36 -20.91 -5.01 5.65
CA ALA A 36 -22.07 -4.93 6.54
C ALA A 36 -22.00 -3.74 7.51
N ASN A 37 -20.79 -3.42 7.96
CA ASN A 37 -20.53 -2.36 8.93
C ASN A 37 -20.02 -1.06 8.30
N PHE A 38 -19.63 -1.09 7.02
CA PHE A 38 -19.11 0.08 6.33
C PHE A 38 -20.18 1.17 6.16
N ARG A 39 -19.81 2.40 6.51
CA ARG A 39 -20.66 3.59 6.40
C ARG A 39 -19.88 4.66 5.63
N PRO A 40 -20.08 4.79 4.30
CA PRO A 40 -19.30 5.73 3.49
C PRO A 40 -19.38 7.19 3.94
N HIS A 41 -20.50 7.58 4.56
CA HIS A 41 -20.74 8.94 5.04
C HIS A 41 -19.99 9.31 6.31
N ASP A 42 -19.44 8.34 7.04
CA ASP A 42 -18.66 8.59 8.26
C ASP A 42 -17.22 9.05 7.94
N TYR A 43 -16.83 8.97 6.66
CA TYR A 43 -15.51 9.32 6.19
C TYR A 43 -15.47 10.73 5.61
N ASP A 44 -14.58 11.57 6.13
CA ASP A 44 -14.30 12.89 5.56
C ASP A 44 -13.59 12.75 4.20
N PRO A 45 -14.19 13.26 3.10
CA PRO A 45 -13.54 13.27 1.79
C PRO A 45 -12.20 14.01 1.79
N ALA A 46 -12.05 15.06 2.59
CA ALA A 46 -10.80 15.83 2.67
C ALA A 46 -9.69 15.00 3.31
N ALA A 47 -9.97 14.28 4.39
CA ALA A 47 -9.01 13.34 5.00
C ALA A 47 -8.57 12.23 4.02
N CYS A 48 -9.52 11.65 3.28
CA CYS A 48 -9.23 10.65 2.25
C CYS A 48 -8.30 11.21 1.15
N ARG A 49 -8.59 12.43 0.68
CA ARG A 49 -7.78 13.12 -0.32
C ARG A 49 -6.39 13.44 0.19
N HIS A 50 -6.28 13.97 1.41
CA HIS A 50 -5.00 14.30 2.02
C HIS A 50 -4.05 13.10 2.10
N GLN A 51 -4.58 11.93 2.47
CA GLN A 51 -3.83 10.69 2.47
C GLN A 51 -3.35 10.29 1.08
N ALA A 52 -4.22 10.40 0.06
CA ALA A 52 -3.85 10.10 -1.33
C ALA A 52 -2.75 11.06 -1.85
N GLU A 53 -2.83 12.34 -1.50
CA GLU A 53 -1.83 13.36 -1.86
C GLU A 53 -0.43 13.05 -1.31
N GLN A 54 -0.29 12.27 -0.23
CA GLN A 54 1.03 11.86 0.28
C GLN A 54 1.78 10.91 -0.68
N PHE A 55 1.06 10.26 -1.60
CA PHE A 55 1.58 9.34 -2.61
C PHE A 55 1.69 9.99 -4.00
N ASP A 56 1.67 11.32 -4.04
CA ASP A 56 1.84 12.10 -5.26
C ASP A 56 3.23 11.87 -5.91
N GLU A 57 3.25 11.73 -7.23
CA GLU A 57 4.47 11.45 -8.01
C GLU A 57 5.48 12.60 -7.92
N TYR A 58 5.03 13.85 -7.92
CA TYR A 58 5.90 15.00 -7.79
C TYR A 58 6.57 15.04 -6.41
N LEU A 59 5.80 14.81 -5.34
CA LEU A 59 6.34 14.69 -3.99
C LEU A 59 7.33 13.53 -3.86
N PHE A 60 7.04 12.37 -4.46
CA PHE A 60 7.95 11.24 -4.50
C PHE A 60 9.28 11.61 -5.16
N ARG A 61 9.24 12.21 -6.36
CA ARG A 61 10.45 12.65 -7.08
C ARG A 61 11.26 13.66 -6.27
N GLN A 62 10.62 14.68 -5.70
CA GLN A 62 11.31 15.67 -4.88
C GLN A 62 12.01 15.04 -3.67
N ARG A 63 11.30 14.19 -2.93
CA ARG A 63 11.85 13.50 -1.74
C ARG A 63 13.02 12.58 -2.12
N LEU A 64 12.88 11.84 -3.22
CA LEU A 64 13.93 10.95 -3.73
C LEU A 64 15.19 11.74 -4.12
N LEU A 65 15.05 12.81 -4.91
CA LEU A 65 16.19 13.61 -5.35
C LEU A 65 16.89 14.30 -4.17
N THR A 66 16.12 14.85 -3.24
CA THR A 66 16.67 15.45 -2.00
C THR A 66 17.48 14.42 -1.21
N TYR A 67 16.95 13.20 -1.05
CA TYR A 67 17.65 12.11 -0.37
C TYR A 67 18.94 11.70 -1.11
N LEU A 68 18.91 11.64 -2.45
CA LEU A 68 20.10 11.33 -3.23
C LEU A 68 21.17 12.43 -3.08
N ASP A 69 20.79 13.70 -3.08
CA ASP A 69 21.72 14.82 -2.86
C ASP A 69 22.37 14.75 -1.46
N GLU A 70 21.58 14.40 -0.43
CA GLU A 70 22.08 14.19 0.93
C GLU A 70 23.13 13.06 1.01
N VAL A 71 22.85 11.93 0.36
CA VAL A 71 23.74 10.76 0.35
C VAL A 71 24.99 11.01 -0.50
N MET A 72 24.91 11.83 -1.55
CA MET A 72 26.01 12.10 -2.47
C MET A 72 26.94 13.26 -2.06
N GLY A 73 26.61 14.03 -1.01
CA GLY A 73 27.62 14.76 -0.23
C GLY A 73 27.62 16.29 -0.27
N GLY A 74 26.63 16.91 0.38
CA GLY A 74 26.76 18.27 0.93
C GLY A 74 26.00 18.42 2.26
N ALA A 75 26.69 18.36 3.41
CA ALA A 75 26.08 18.30 4.76
C ALA A 75 25.66 19.68 5.37
N PRO A 76 24.84 19.78 6.45
CA PRO A 76 24.30 18.70 7.32
C PRO A 76 22.79 18.74 7.74
N ALA A 77 22.22 17.53 7.93
CA ALA A 77 21.31 17.01 9.01
C ALA A 77 20.15 17.86 9.60
N LYS A 78 18.93 17.35 9.83
CA LYS A 78 18.48 16.04 10.36
C LYS A 78 17.13 15.62 9.75
N LEU A 79 17.01 14.38 9.29
CA LEU A 79 15.72 13.66 9.28
C LEU A 79 15.82 12.41 10.17
N LYS A 80 15.11 12.42 11.30
CA LYS A 80 14.56 11.19 11.92
C LYS A 80 13.06 11.23 11.60
N ALA A 81 12.38 10.24 11.04
CA ALA A 81 12.72 8.86 10.67
C ALA A 81 12.12 8.51 9.28
N MET A 82 12.71 7.53 8.59
CA MET A 82 12.18 6.81 7.41
C MET A 82 11.42 5.54 7.86
N PRO A 83 10.45 4.98 7.11
CA PRO A 83 10.50 4.77 5.66
C PRO A 83 9.27 5.27 4.87
N THR A 84 9.51 5.74 3.64
CA THR A 84 8.45 5.75 2.62
C THR A 84 8.52 4.42 1.87
N PRO A 85 7.47 3.59 1.90
CA PRO A 85 7.46 2.29 1.26
C PRO A 85 7.62 2.43 -0.27
N GLN A 86 8.42 1.53 -0.83
CA GLN A 86 8.63 1.43 -2.26
C GLN A 86 7.36 0.91 -2.92
N PHE A 87 6.63 1.79 -3.61
CA PHE A 87 5.55 1.36 -4.47
C PHE A 87 6.14 0.74 -5.74
N GLN A 88 6.29 -0.57 -5.74
CA GLN A 88 6.36 -1.33 -6.99
C GLN A 88 4.91 -1.53 -7.46
N PRO A 89 4.42 -0.79 -8.48
CA PRO A 89 3.13 -1.14 -9.06
C PRO A 89 3.21 -2.59 -9.51
N ALA A 90 2.25 -3.41 -9.08
CA ALA A 90 2.15 -4.78 -9.58
C ALA A 90 2.15 -4.73 -11.11
N PRO A 91 2.97 -5.56 -11.79
CA PRO A 91 2.95 -5.63 -13.24
C PRO A 91 1.50 -5.89 -13.68
N PRO A 92 1.00 -5.21 -14.73
CA PRO A 92 -0.39 -5.38 -15.15
C PRO A 92 -0.65 -6.86 -15.41
N LEU A 93 -1.82 -7.38 -15.01
CA LEU A 93 -2.17 -8.81 -15.16
C LEU A 93 -1.99 -9.31 -16.61
N SER A 94 -2.10 -8.40 -17.59
CA SER A 94 -1.84 -8.63 -19.00
C SER A 94 -0.38 -8.96 -19.36
N SER A 95 0.57 -8.68 -18.46
CA SER A 95 2.01 -8.87 -18.68
C SER A 95 2.58 -10.12 -18.00
N MET A 96 1.79 -10.82 -17.16
CA MET A 96 2.24 -12.02 -16.46
C MET A 96 1.91 -13.29 -17.27
N LYS A 97 2.92 -14.07 -17.66
CA LYS A 97 2.73 -15.36 -18.35
C LYS A 97 2.47 -16.50 -17.35
N GLY A 98 1.60 -17.44 -17.74
CA GLY A 98 0.82 -18.36 -16.89
C GLY A 98 1.55 -19.25 -15.87
N SER A 99 2.89 -19.35 -15.89
CA SER A 99 3.64 -20.04 -14.82
C SER A 99 3.84 -19.13 -13.59
N ALA A 100 4.12 -17.85 -13.80
CA ALA A 100 4.33 -16.87 -12.73
C ALA A 100 3.03 -16.45 -12.03
N LEU A 101 1.90 -16.48 -12.75
CA LEU A 101 0.56 -16.25 -12.18
C LEU A 101 0.17 -17.36 -11.20
N ALA A 102 0.41 -18.62 -11.58
CA ALA A 102 0.04 -19.77 -10.76
C ALA A 102 0.89 -19.89 -9.49
N SER A 103 2.20 -19.63 -9.56
CA SER A 103 3.07 -19.65 -8.38
C SER A 103 2.78 -18.49 -7.43
N THR A 104 2.46 -17.31 -7.95
CA THR A 104 2.10 -16.13 -7.13
C THR A 104 0.72 -16.31 -6.48
N LEU A 105 -0.27 -16.85 -7.20
CA LEU A 105 -1.59 -17.19 -6.64
C LEU A 105 -1.48 -18.29 -5.57
N ARG A 106 -0.55 -19.24 -5.71
CA ARG A 106 -0.35 -20.31 -4.72
C ARG A 106 0.39 -19.83 -3.46
N ALA A 107 1.35 -18.92 -3.62
CA ALA A 107 2.06 -18.29 -2.49
C ALA A 107 1.15 -17.34 -1.69
N ALA A 108 0.18 -16.69 -2.34
CA ALA A 108 -0.81 -15.83 -1.68
C ALA A 108 -1.84 -16.60 -0.84
N VAL A 109 -2.03 -17.90 -1.11
CA VAL A 109 -3.03 -18.75 -0.44
C VAL A 109 -2.44 -19.57 0.72
N HIS A 110 -1.11 -19.79 0.77
CA HIS A 110 -0.44 -20.43 1.90
C HIS A 110 0.98 -19.86 2.13
N PRO A 111 1.19 -18.95 3.11
CA PRO A 111 2.52 -18.49 3.47
C PRO A 111 3.21 -19.55 4.34
N THR A 112 3.89 -20.52 3.73
CA THR A 112 4.83 -21.39 4.47
C THR A 112 6.09 -20.61 4.80
N THR A 113 6.33 -20.39 6.08
CA THR A 113 7.63 -20.08 6.65
C THR A 113 8.63 -21.17 6.26
N ASP A 114 9.75 -20.81 5.63
CA ASP A 114 11.03 -21.23 6.21
C ASP A 114 12.21 -20.37 5.77
N ASN A 115 13.09 -20.24 6.74
CA ASN A 115 14.24 -19.35 6.87
C ASN A 115 15.50 -20.17 6.62
N ALA A 116 16.37 -19.72 5.70
CA ALA A 116 17.79 -20.12 5.64
C ALA A 116 18.60 -19.05 4.91
#